data_AF-T0KG47-F1
#
_entry.id   AF-T0KG47-F1
#
_cell.length_a   1.000
_cell.length_b   1.000
_cell.length_c   1.000
_cell.angle_alpha   90.00
_cell.angle_beta   90.00
_cell.angle_gamma   90.00
#
_symmetry.space_group_name_H-M   'P 1'
#
loop_
_entity.id
_entity.type
_entity.pdbx_description
1 polymer ?
#
loop_
_entity_poly.entity_id
_entity_poly.type
_entity_poly.pdbx_seq_one_letter_code
_entity_poly.pdbx_strand_id
1 'polypeptide(L)'
;MEQQPIPTSPAPSAQVPTSRAHWTADKQRLFLAALLATGNVSHSAHAAGMSRSSAHRLRRRLAGTPFDRTWDRALALHAQTLADPFAADPARPAAQQARG
;
A
#
# COMPACT_ATOMS: atom_id res chain seq x y z
N MET A 1 21.32 -51.60 -8.18
CA MET A 1 21.28 -51.13 -9.58
C MET A 1 20.26 -50.00 -9.63
N GLU A 2 20.82 -48.79 -9.64
CA GLU A 2 20.26 -47.53 -10.15
C GLU A 2 18.95 -46.99 -9.55
N GLN A 3 19.08 -46.34 -8.40
CA GLN A 3 18.25 -45.16 -8.09
C GLN A 3 18.64 -44.04 -9.06
N GLN A 4 17.81 -43.81 -10.09
CA GLN A 4 17.89 -42.66 -10.99
C GLN A 4 16.75 -41.66 -10.71
N PRO A 5 16.98 -40.36 -11.01
CA PRO A 5 16.83 -39.28 -10.04
C PRO A 5 15.59 -38.41 -10.26
N ILE A 6 15.25 -37.61 -9.24
CA ILE A 6 14.31 -36.49 -9.37
C ILE A 6 14.73 -35.56 -10.53
N PRO A 7 13.86 -35.29 -11.53
CA PRO A 7 14.07 -34.13 -12.36
C PRO A 7 13.71 -32.90 -11.51
N THR A 8 14.74 -32.27 -10.92
CA THR A 8 14.69 -30.87 -10.52
C THR A 8 14.22 -30.05 -11.72
N SER A 9 12.96 -29.62 -11.72
CA SER A 9 12.48 -28.66 -12.71
C SER A 9 13.17 -27.31 -12.48
N PRO A 10 13.93 -26.79 -13.45
CA PRO A 10 14.38 -25.42 -13.41
C PRO A 10 13.27 -24.55 -14.02
N ALA A 11 12.44 -23.94 -13.18
CA ALA A 11 11.56 -22.87 -13.63
C ALA A 11 11.96 -21.57 -12.92
N PRO A 12 12.96 -20.82 -13.41
CA PRO A 12 12.96 -19.39 -13.20
C PRO A 12 11.73 -18.85 -13.95
N SER A 13 10.63 -18.66 -13.23
CA SER A 13 9.44 -17.99 -13.75
C SER A 13 9.89 -16.73 -14.48
N ALA A 14 9.53 -16.65 -15.76
CA ALA A 14 9.82 -15.55 -16.65
C ALA A 14 9.65 -14.22 -15.91
N GLN A 15 10.77 -13.57 -15.62
CA GLN A 15 10.76 -12.19 -15.15
C GLN A 15 10.36 -11.34 -16.35
N VAL A 16 9.04 -11.18 -16.53
CA VAL A 16 8.50 -10.10 -17.35
C VAL A 16 9.23 -8.83 -16.94
N PRO A 17 9.80 -8.06 -17.87
CA PRO A 17 10.42 -6.80 -17.54
C PRO A 17 9.33 -5.90 -16.99
N THR A 18 9.21 -5.85 -15.65
CA THR A 18 8.34 -4.92 -14.96
C THR A 18 8.87 -3.55 -15.33
N SER A 19 8.22 -2.88 -16.28
CA SER A 19 8.33 -1.43 -16.43
C SER A 19 8.28 -0.87 -15.03
N ARG A 20 9.41 -0.31 -14.55
CA ARG A 20 9.52 0.14 -13.17
C ARG A 20 8.31 1.03 -12.92
N ALA A 21 7.43 0.64 -12.00
CA ALA A 21 6.27 1.46 -11.69
C ALA A 21 6.80 2.76 -11.09
N HIS A 22 6.61 3.88 -11.81
CA HIS A 22 7.06 5.19 -11.37
C HIS A 22 5.95 5.88 -10.59
N TRP A 23 6.32 6.54 -9.49
CA TRP A 23 5.39 7.37 -8.72
C TRP A 23 5.10 8.66 -9.47
N THR A 24 4.02 8.67 -10.24
CA THR A 24 3.48 9.88 -10.88
C THR A 24 2.63 10.68 -9.88
N ALA A 25 2.41 11.97 -10.16
CA ALA A 25 1.57 12.82 -9.32
C ALA A 25 0.13 12.28 -9.21
N ASP A 26 -0.40 11.66 -10.27
CA ASP A 26 -1.72 11.03 -10.27
C ASP A 26 -1.79 9.84 -9.27
N LYS A 27 -0.80 8.95 -9.30
CA LYS A 27 -0.69 7.84 -8.35
C LYS A 27 -0.53 8.31 -6.91
N GLN A 28 0.20 9.41 -6.69
CA GLN A 28 0.33 10.03 -5.36
C GLN A 28 -1.02 10.55 -4.85
N ARG A 29 -1.81 11.20 -5.72
CA ARG A 29 -3.16 11.68 -5.38
C ARG A 29 -4.10 10.51 -5.07
N LEU A 30 -4.12 9.49 -5.92
CA LEU A 30 -4.95 8.29 -5.71
C LEU A 30 -4.57 7.58 -4.41
N PHE A 31 -3.28 7.47 -4.12
CA PHE A 31 -2.77 6.95 -2.86
C PHE A 31 -3.30 7.75 -1.65
N LEU A 32 -3.19 9.08 -1.67
CA LEU A 32 -3.65 9.93 -0.56
C LEU A 32 -5.17 9.88 -0.39
N ALA A 33 -5.93 9.85 -1.47
CA ALA A 33 -7.38 9.72 -1.44
C ALA A 33 -7.81 8.38 -0.81
N ALA A 34 -7.19 7.28 -1.22
CA ALA A 34 -7.42 5.97 -0.62
C ALA A 34 -6.99 5.93 0.86
N LEU A 35 -5.92 6.64 1.23
CA LEU A 35 -5.43 6.69 2.60
C LEU A 35 -6.39 7.45 3.52
N LEU A 36 -6.97 8.55 3.05
CA LEU A 36 -8.02 9.28 3.77
C LEU A 36 -9.27 8.42 4.00
N ALA A 37 -9.68 7.67 2.98
CA ALA A 37 -10.87 6.83 3.05
C ALA A 37 -10.69 5.62 3.96
N THR A 38 -9.53 4.95 3.89
CA THR A 38 -9.33 3.63 4.50
C THR A 38 -8.39 3.62 5.70
N GLY A 39 -7.57 4.65 5.88
CA GLY A 39 -6.49 4.66 6.88
C GLY A 39 -5.39 3.61 6.64
N ASN A 40 -5.44 2.85 5.54
CA ASN A 40 -4.54 1.72 5.32
C ASN A 40 -3.54 1.95 4.18
N VAL A 41 -2.25 1.93 4.54
CA VAL A 41 -1.15 2.17 3.61
C VAL A 41 -1.02 1.07 2.54
N SER A 42 -1.23 -0.20 2.90
CA SER A 42 -1.14 -1.31 1.94
C SER A 42 -2.24 -1.21 0.90
N HIS A 43 -3.49 -1.09 1.34
CA HIS A 43 -4.65 -0.94 0.47
C HIS A 43 -4.52 0.29 -0.44
N SER A 44 -4.10 1.42 0.13
CA SER A 44 -3.90 2.67 -0.62
C SER A 44 -2.79 2.55 -1.67
N ALA A 45 -1.71 1.83 -1.35
CA ALA A 45 -0.65 1.55 -2.31
C ALA A 45 -1.17 0.68 -3.45
N HIS A 46 -1.92 -0.39 -3.14
CA HIS A 46 -2.53 -1.26 -4.16
C HIS A 46 -3.50 -0.49 -5.06
N ALA A 47 -4.32 0.40 -4.52
CA ALA A 47 -5.19 1.27 -5.30
C ALA A 47 -4.39 2.15 -6.29
N ALA A 48 -3.21 2.65 -5.91
CA ALA A 48 -2.30 3.38 -6.78
C ALA A 48 -1.49 2.48 -7.75
N GLY A 49 -1.69 1.16 -7.72
CA GLY A 49 -0.91 0.18 -8.47
C GLY A 49 0.55 0.09 -8.00
N MET A 50 0.78 0.29 -6.70
CA MET A 50 2.09 0.33 -6.05
C MET A 50 2.16 -0.65 -4.89
N SER A 51 3.37 -1.11 -4.56
CA SER A 51 3.60 -1.92 -3.36
C SER A 51 3.77 -1.04 -2.12
N ARG A 52 3.40 -1.56 -0.95
CA ARG A 52 3.63 -0.90 0.36
C ARG A 52 5.07 -0.43 0.54
N SER A 53 6.05 -1.27 0.21
CA SER A 53 7.48 -0.94 0.31
C SER A 53 7.88 0.24 -0.59
N SER A 54 7.29 0.33 -1.79
CA SER A 54 7.50 1.47 -2.70
C SER A 54 6.86 2.76 -2.18
N ALA A 55 5.73 2.67 -1.48
CA ALA A 55 5.09 3.81 -0.83
C ALA A 55 5.93 4.35 0.33
N HIS A 56 6.48 3.49 1.19
CA HIS A 56 7.41 3.92 2.25
C HIS A 56 8.70 4.51 1.68
N ARG A 57 9.24 3.95 0.59
CA ARG A 57 10.40 4.53 -0.10
C ARG A 57 10.09 5.91 -0.67
N LEU A 58 8.90 6.09 -1.27
CA LEU A 58 8.44 7.40 -1.73
C LEU A 58 8.37 8.39 -0.58
N ARG A 59 7.73 7.99 0.54
CA ARG A 59 7.60 8.85 1.72
C ARG A 59 8.95 9.31 2.25
N ARG A 60 9.94 8.40 2.37
CA ARG A 60 11.31 8.77 2.79
C ARG A 60 11.98 9.76 1.83
N ARG A 61 11.75 9.61 0.52
CA ARG A 61 12.29 10.53 -0.51
C ARG A 61 11.63 11.91 -0.47
N LEU A 62 10.36 11.95 -0.10
CA LEU A 62 9.54 13.15 -0.02
C LEU A 62 9.37 13.65 1.42
N ALA A 63 10.21 13.20 2.35
CA ALA A 63 10.15 13.62 3.74
C ALA A 63 10.32 15.15 3.83
N GLY A 64 9.48 15.80 4.63
CA GLY A 64 9.47 17.27 4.75
C GLY A 64 8.77 18.02 3.61
N THR A 65 8.29 17.33 2.58
CA THR A 65 7.48 17.95 1.51
C THR A 65 6.00 18.04 1.92
N PRO A 66 5.16 18.82 1.19
CA PRO A 66 3.72 18.81 1.40
C PRO A 66 3.08 17.42 1.28
N PHE A 67 3.66 16.49 0.51
CA PHE A 67 3.15 15.13 0.38
C PHE A 67 3.23 14.36 1.71
N ASP A 68 4.36 14.44 2.40
CA ASP A 68 4.56 13.78 3.71
C ASP A 68 3.61 14.35 4.77
N ARG A 69 3.46 15.68 4.82
CA ARG A 69 2.48 16.32 5.70
C ARG A 69 1.05 15.91 5.38
N THR A 70 0.70 15.79 4.10
CA THR A 70 -0.64 15.35 3.67
C THR A 70 -0.88 13.89 4.02
N TRP A 71 0.16 13.04 3.95
CA TRP A 71 0.09 11.66 4.40
C TRP A 71 -0.25 11.56 5.89
N ASP A 72 0.47 12.30 6.74
CA ASP A 72 0.21 12.29 8.18
C ASP A 72 -1.15 12.88 8.51
N ARG A 73 -1.53 13.97 7.82
CA ARG A 73 -2.87 14.54 7.95
C ARG A 73 -3.96 13.55 7.54
N ALA A 74 -3.73 12.75 6.50
CA ALA A 74 -4.69 11.76 6.06
C ALA A 74 -4.96 10.70 7.12
N LEU A 75 -3.90 10.19 7.76
CA LEU A 75 -4.01 9.25 8.87
C LEU A 75 -4.68 9.89 10.09
N ALA A 76 -4.32 11.12 10.43
CA ALA A 76 -4.91 11.85 11.55
C ALA A 76 -6.40 12.11 11.33
N LEU A 77 -6.80 12.55 10.14
CA LEU A 77 -8.20 12.77 9.78
C LEU A 77 -9.00 11.47 9.85
N HIS A 78 -8.47 10.37 9.31
CA HIS A 78 -9.14 9.07 9.39
C HIS A 78 -9.31 8.62 10.85
N ALA A 79 -8.28 8.77 11.68
CA ALA A 79 -8.38 8.48 13.11
C ALA A 79 -9.41 9.38 13.82
N GLN A 80 -9.50 10.65 13.43
CA GLN A 80 -10.50 11.58 13.95
C GLN A 80 -11.92 11.15 13.58
N THR A 81 -12.14 10.72 12.34
CA THR A 81 -13.43 10.17 11.88
C THR A 81 -13.83 8.94 12.67
N LEU A 82 -12.89 8.04 12.98
CA LEU A 82 -13.16 6.86 13.81
C LEU A 82 -13.47 7.22 15.27
N ALA A 83 -12.91 8.33 15.77
CA ALA A 83 -13.12 8.81 17.13
C ALA A 83 -14.39 9.67 17.27
N ASP A 84 -14.91 10.20 16.16
CA ASP A 84 -16.10 11.04 16.18
C ASP A 84 -17.37 10.18 16.28
N PRO A 85 -18.11 10.26 17.41
CA PRO A 85 -19.26 9.40 17.66
C PRO A 85 -20.48 9.73 16.77
N PHE A 86 -20.44 10.86 16.05
CA PHE A 86 -21.51 11.33 15.17
C PHE A 86 -21.18 11.16 13.68
N ALA A 87 -19.90 10.96 13.33
CA ALA A 87 -19.45 10.59 12.00
C ALA A 87 -19.84 9.14 11.65
N ALA A 88 -20.27 8.36 12.65
CA ALA A 88 -20.70 6.98 12.52
C ALA A 88 -22.20 6.84 12.20
N ASP A 89 -22.53 6.65 10.92
CA ASP A 89 -23.03 5.33 10.46
C ASP A 89 -21.97 4.74 9.52
N PRO A 90 -21.05 3.87 10.00
CA PRO A 90 -20.06 3.23 9.17
C PRO A 90 -20.47 1.76 9.06
N ALA A 91 -21.05 1.39 7.93
CA ALA A 91 -21.39 0.01 7.60
C ALA A 91 -20.19 -0.94 7.84
N ARG A 92 -20.20 -1.58 9.02
CA ARG A 92 -19.42 -2.75 9.48
C ARG A 92 -17.88 -2.68 9.41
N PRO A 93 -17.20 -3.37 10.34
CA PRO A 93 -15.76 -3.28 10.47
C PRO A 93 -15.09 -3.98 9.29
N ALA A 94 -14.35 -3.23 8.47
CA ALA A 94 -13.23 -3.82 7.74
C ALA A 94 -12.16 -4.18 8.77
N ALA A 95 -12.34 -5.37 9.33
CA ALA A 95 -11.49 -6.01 10.29
C ALA A 95 -10.00 -5.83 9.98
N GLN A 96 -9.20 -5.75 11.05
CA GLN A 96 -7.96 -6.52 11.13
C GLN A 96 -6.96 -6.27 9.98
N GLN A 97 -6.27 -5.14 9.95
CA GLN A 97 -5.05 -5.04 9.13
C GLN A 97 -3.83 -5.33 10.01
N ALA A 98 -3.63 -6.63 10.15
CA ALA A 98 -2.55 -7.39 10.75
C ALA A 98 -1.32 -6.59 11.20
N ARG A 99 -1.11 -6.60 12.52
CA ARG A 99 0.23 -6.69 13.09
C ARG A 99 0.87 -7.99 12.56
N GLY A 100 1.96 -7.87 11.80
CA GLY A 100 2.70 -8.99 11.20
C GLY A 100 3.63 -8.49 10.12
#